data_AF-X1DFN9-F1
#
_entry.id   AF-X1DFN9-F1
#
_cell.length_a   1.000
_cell.length_b   1.000
_cell.length_c   1.000
_cell.angle_alpha   90.00
_cell.angle_beta   90.00
_cell.angle_gamma   90.00
#
_symmetry.space_group_name_H-M   'P 1'
#
loop_
_entity.id
_entity.type
_entity.pdbx_description
1 polymer ?
#
loop_
_entity_poly.entity_id
_entity_poly.type
_entity_poly.pdbx_seq_one_letter_code
_entity_poly.pdbx_strand_id
1 'polypeptide(L)'
;DMGPGAGINGGEIVAQGSPAQLMRQKNKSLTTQYLTGEKEIPMPNLRRKGIGEYLEIKGAQQHNLKNFNVKIPLGKLVCFTGVSGSGKSTLLYDILGKALAKHFFRSQAEPGKHKEIKGIKHLDKVININQSPIGRTPRSNPATYTNVFNLIRKEFNRTPLAKQRKYDASQFSFNVRKGRCEQCAGQGFNKVEMYFLDDVYLTCPKCKGTRYNRETLEVEYINKNIAQVLNMTVDEAREFFLNIPKIRRKLEVLQDVGLGYVELGQPATTLSGGEAQRVKLAKELSRKSYNQ
;
A
#
# COMPACT_ATOMS: atom_id res chain seq x y z
N ASP A 1 -1.31 21.15 15.36
CA ASP A 1 -1.01 19.71 15.24
C ASP A 1 -2.32 18.94 15.35
N MET A 2 -2.50 17.94 14.49
CA MET A 2 -3.69 17.08 14.50
C MET A 2 -3.28 15.67 14.92
N GLY A 3 -4.14 14.96 15.64
CA GLY A 3 -3.86 13.61 16.14
C GLY A 3 -5.01 13.06 16.97
N PRO A 4 -4.74 12.22 18.00
CA PRO A 4 -3.42 11.71 18.41
C PRO A 4 -2.81 10.65 17.48
N GLY A 5 -3.64 10.01 16.65
CA GLY A 5 -3.26 9.02 15.65
C GLY A 5 -3.79 9.36 14.26
N ALA A 6 -3.80 8.36 13.38
CA ALA A 6 -4.33 8.47 12.02
C ALA A 6 -5.66 7.72 11.88
N GLY A 7 -6.43 8.07 10.84
CA GLY A 7 -7.76 7.48 10.59
C GLY A 7 -8.72 7.77 11.74
N ILE A 8 -9.41 6.72 12.21
CA ILE A 8 -10.37 6.80 13.31
C ILE A 8 -9.76 7.27 14.64
N ASN A 9 -8.44 7.11 14.80
CA ASN A 9 -7.70 7.56 16.00
C ASN A 9 -7.23 9.02 15.89
N GLY A 10 -7.62 9.74 14.84
CA GLY A 10 -7.25 11.12 14.57
C GLY A 10 -8.45 12.08 14.61
N GLY A 11 -8.27 13.25 13.99
CA GLY A 11 -9.37 14.22 13.82
C GLY A 11 -9.48 15.29 14.92
N GLU A 12 -8.60 15.25 15.92
CA GLU A 12 -8.58 16.22 17.02
C GLU A 12 -7.41 17.19 16.91
N ILE A 13 -7.59 18.42 17.42
CA ILE A 13 -6.51 19.39 17.59
C ILE A 13 -5.77 19.06 18.89
N VAL A 14 -4.69 18.29 18.80
CA VAL A 14 -3.88 17.90 19.97
C VAL A 14 -3.00 19.03 20.50
N ALA A 15 -2.55 19.94 19.63
CA ALA A 15 -1.79 21.11 20.05
C ALA A 15 -1.94 22.27 19.05
N GLN A 16 -2.05 23.49 19.57
CA GLN A 16 -2.17 24.73 18.77
C GLN A 16 -1.37 25.84 19.46
N GLY A 17 -0.62 26.62 18.69
CA GLY A 17 0.22 27.70 19.19
C GLY A 17 1.43 27.95 18.29
N SER A 18 2.28 28.90 18.68
CA SER A 18 3.56 29.16 18.03
C SER A 18 4.56 28.02 18.29
N PRO A 19 5.59 27.83 17.46
CA PRO A 19 6.62 26.82 17.70
C PRO A 19 7.25 26.89 19.11
N ALA A 20 7.49 28.10 19.63
CA ALA A 20 8.02 28.30 20.97
C ALA A 20 7.03 27.85 22.07
N GLN A 21 5.73 28.07 21.88
CA GLN A 21 4.70 27.57 22.79
C GLN A 21 4.60 26.03 22.74
N LEU A 22 4.67 25.45 21.54
CA LEU A 22 4.60 24.01 21.35
C LEU A 22 5.80 23.28 21.96
N MET A 23 7.01 23.84 21.86
CA MET A 23 8.20 23.27 22.51
C MET A 23 8.13 23.27 24.04
N ARG A 24 7.37 24.19 24.65
CA ARG A 24 7.13 24.21 26.10
C ARG A 24 6.07 23.19 26.53
N GLN A 25 5.17 22.80 25.63
CA GLN A 25 4.12 21.80 25.85
C GLN A 25 4.65 20.38 25.60
N LYS A 26 5.60 19.95 26.44
CA LYS A 26 6.12 18.57 26.43
C LYS A 26 4.96 17.57 26.59
N ASN A 27 5.01 16.46 25.86
CA ASN A 27 4.04 15.37 25.93
C ASN A 27 2.60 15.64 25.50
N LYS A 28 2.31 16.78 24.86
CA LYS A 28 0.96 17.05 24.35
C LYS A 28 0.68 16.43 22.98
N SER A 29 1.70 16.26 22.13
CA SER A 29 1.54 15.59 20.84
C SER A 29 2.79 14.82 20.42
N LEU A 30 2.62 13.89 19.47
CA LEU A 30 3.73 13.15 18.88
C LEU A 30 4.75 14.11 18.25
N THR A 31 4.27 15.18 17.60
CA THR A 31 5.15 16.20 17.00
C THR A 31 5.98 16.92 18.05
N THR A 32 5.40 17.30 19.20
CA THR A 32 6.19 17.98 20.24
C THR A 32 7.24 17.06 20.84
N GLN A 33 6.96 15.76 21.01
CA GLN A 33 7.95 14.77 21.47
C GLN A 33 9.17 14.68 20.54
N TYR A 34 8.96 14.75 19.21
CA TYR A 34 10.08 14.77 18.25
C TYR A 34 10.81 16.12 18.23
N LEU A 35 10.10 17.25 18.38
CA LEU A 35 10.71 18.58 18.38
C LEU A 35 11.55 18.84 19.63
N THR A 36 11.17 18.28 20.79
CA THR A 36 11.89 18.44 22.06
C THR A 36 13.02 17.43 22.24
N GLY A 37 13.18 16.46 21.31
CA GLY A 37 14.17 15.40 21.41
C GLY A 37 13.81 14.27 22.39
N GLU A 38 12.57 14.24 22.90
CA GLU A 38 12.08 13.12 23.71
C GLU A 38 11.96 11.83 22.89
N LYS A 39 11.57 11.98 21.62
CA LYS A 39 11.66 10.94 20.60
C LYS A 39 12.63 11.38 19.51
N GLU A 40 13.43 10.44 19.04
CA GLU A 40 14.35 10.65 17.93
C GLU A 40 14.40 9.42 17.02
N ILE A 41 14.84 9.64 15.78
CA ILE A 41 15.13 8.53 14.86
C ILE A 41 16.60 8.15 15.07
N PRO A 42 16.88 6.96 15.62
CA PRO A 42 18.24 6.58 15.98
C PRO A 42 19.11 6.43 14.73
N MET A 43 20.35 6.92 14.81
CA MET A 43 21.35 6.68 13.78
C MET A 43 21.91 5.26 13.90
N PRO A 44 21.91 4.45 12.83
CA PRO A 44 22.51 3.12 12.89
C PRO A 44 24.02 3.20 13.15
N ASN A 45 24.48 2.54 14.22
CA ASN A 45 25.90 2.46 14.57
C ASN A 45 26.73 1.73 13.51
N LEU A 46 26.12 0.77 12.80
CA LEU A 46 26.76 -0.04 11.77
C LEU A 46 26.07 0.15 10.43
N ARG A 47 26.86 0.41 9.39
CA ARG A 47 26.37 0.46 8.01
C ARG A 47 26.62 -0.87 7.31
N ARG A 48 25.66 -1.31 6.50
CA ARG A 48 25.79 -2.55 5.70
C ARG A 48 26.99 -2.44 4.76
N LYS A 49 27.89 -3.42 4.81
CA LYS A 49 29.05 -3.50 3.90
C LYS A 49 28.64 -3.67 2.42
N GLY A 50 27.43 -4.18 2.17
CA GLY A 50 26.93 -4.52 0.83
C GLY A 50 27.45 -5.87 0.35
N ILE A 51 27.13 -6.24 -0.89
CA ILE A 51 27.53 -7.53 -1.48
C ILE A 51 28.75 -7.43 -2.41
N GLY A 52 29.46 -6.29 -2.41
CA GLY A 52 30.60 -6.05 -3.32
C GLY A 52 30.20 -5.69 -4.77
N GLU A 53 28.97 -6.01 -5.17
CA GLU A 53 28.45 -5.71 -6.50
C GLU A 53 27.82 -4.32 -6.63
N TYR A 54 27.78 -3.80 -7.85
CA TYR A 54 27.17 -2.50 -8.17
C TYR A 54 26.44 -2.50 -9.50
N LEU A 55 25.41 -1.66 -9.60
CA LEU A 55 24.92 -1.18 -10.89
C LEU A 55 25.73 0.03 -11.32
N GLU A 56 26.09 0.13 -12.60
CA GLU A 56 26.78 1.31 -13.12
C GLU A 56 26.01 1.88 -14.30
N ILE A 57 25.52 3.11 -14.15
CA ILE A 57 24.91 3.87 -15.23
C ILE A 57 26.02 4.69 -15.88
N LYS A 58 26.25 4.50 -17.18
CA LYS A 58 27.26 5.27 -17.92
C LYS A 58 26.65 6.27 -18.88
N GLY A 59 27.26 7.45 -18.91
CA GLY A 59 26.92 8.56 -19.80
C GLY A 59 25.47 9.01 -19.67
N ALA A 60 24.99 9.19 -18.44
CA ALA A 60 23.63 9.67 -18.20
C ALA A 60 23.48 11.12 -18.73
N GLN A 61 22.62 11.31 -19.73
CA GLN A 61 22.51 12.55 -20.51
C GLN A 61 21.06 13.02 -20.72
N GLN A 62 20.08 12.36 -20.10
CA GLN A 62 18.68 12.75 -20.25
C GLN A 62 18.40 14.11 -19.58
N HIS A 63 17.63 14.97 -20.25
CA HIS A 63 17.27 16.32 -19.77
C HIS A 63 18.50 17.17 -19.37
N ASN A 64 18.61 17.57 -18.11
CA ASN A 64 19.69 18.43 -17.61
C ASN A 64 20.92 17.65 -17.11
N LEU A 65 20.95 16.32 -17.23
CA LEU A 65 22.09 15.50 -16.80
C LEU A 65 23.32 15.72 -17.70
N LYS A 66 24.47 15.95 -17.08
CA LYS A 66 25.71 16.38 -17.75
C LYS A 66 26.66 15.23 -18.11
N ASN A 67 26.16 14.18 -18.78
CA ASN A 67 26.96 13.06 -19.27
C ASN A 67 27.90 12.42 -18.22
N PHE A 68 27.38 12.03 -17.07
CA PHE A 68 28.20 11.44 -16.00
C PHE A 68 27.96 9.93 -15.84
N ASN A 69 28.90 9.28 -15.18
CA ASN A 69 28.79 7.88 -14.77
C ASN A 69 28.50 7.81 -13.27
N VAL A 70 27.68 6.85 -12.84
CA VAL A 70 27.39 6.63 -11.41
C VAL A 70 27.31 5.15 -11.09
N LYS A 71 27.94 4.76 -9.98
CA LYS A 71 27.87 3.41 -9.41
C LYS A 71 26.92 3.38 -8.22
N ILE A 72 26.02 2.41 -8.20
CA ILE A 72 25.01 2.18 -7.17
C ILE A 72 25.34 0.85 -6.49
N PRO A 73 25.81 0.85 -5.23
CA PRO A 73 26.19 -0.38 -4.55
C PRO A 73 24.96 -1.22 -4.21
N LEU A 74 25.04 -2.52 -4.46
CA LEU A 74 23.98 -3.49 -4.15
C LEU A 74 24.09 -4.00 -2.71
N GLY A 75 22.96 -4.45 -2.15
CA GLY A 75 22.87 -4.91 -0.76
C GLY A 75 22.95 -3.78 0.28
N LYS A 76 22.73 -2.53 -0.12
CA LYS A 76 22.75 -1.34 0.74
C LYS A 76 21.45 -0.55 0.66
N LEU A 77 21.17 0.23 1.70
CA LEU A 77 20.19 1.30 1.62
C LEU A 77 20.87 2.50 0.97
N VAL A 78 20.54 2.78 -0.29
CA VAL A 78 21.12 3.87 -1.07
C VAL A 78 20.15 5.04 -1.13
N CYS A 79 20.63 6.24 -0.83
CA CYS A 79 19.85 7.46 -0.91
C CYS A 79 20.40 8.36 -2.02
N PHE A 80 19.52 8.88 -2.88
CA PHE A 80 19.85 9.89 -3.88
C PHE A 80 19.32 11.24 -3.40
N THR A 81 20.23 12.16 -3.12
CA THR A 81 19.91 13.48 -2.55
C THR A 81 20.27 14.61 -3.51
N GLY A 82 19.82 15.83 -3.20
CA GLY A 82 20.02 17.04 -4.00
C GLY A 82 18.78 17.91 -4.10
N VAL A 83 18.94 19.17 -4.48
CA VAL A 83 17.85 20.16 -4.61
C VAL A 83 16.80 19.80 -5.66
N SER A 84 15.59 20.36 -5.58
CA SER A 84 14.57 20.17 -6.63
C SER A 84 15.13 20.58 -8.00
N GLY A 85 14.77 19.85 -9.05
CA GLY A 85 15.29 20.08 -10.40
C GLY A 85 16.72 19.55 -10.67
N SER A 86 17.43 19.01 -9.68
CA SER A 86 18.80 18.49 -9.87
C SER A 86 18.94 17.24 -10.77
N GLY A 87 17.83 16.68 -11.25
CA GLY A 87 17.83 15.50 -12.12
C GLY A 87 17.74 14.13 -11.42
N LYS A 88 17.48 14.08 -10.10
CA LYS A 88 17.30 12.81 -9.33
C LYS A 88 16.24 11.89 -9.96
N SER A 89 15.05 12.44 -10.22
CA SER A 89 13.94 11.69 -10.82
C SER A 89 14.28 11.21 -12.23
N THR A 90 14.97 12.04 -13.01
CA THR A 90 15.46 11.68 -14.35
C THR A 90 16.40 10.49 -14.29
N LEU A 91 17.37 10.51 -13.37
CA LEU A 91 18.32 9.42 -13.21
C LEU A 91 17.64 8.12 -12.75
N LEU A 92 16.78 8.22 -11.72
CA LEU A 92 16.17 7.05 -11.08
C LEU A 92 15.00 6.45 -11.86
N TYR A 93 14.08 7.27 -12.35
CA TYR A 93 12.86 6.79 -12.99
C TYR A 93 13.00 6.74 -14.50
N ASP A 94 13.48 7.81 -15.14
CA ASP A 94 13.52 7.89 -16.60
C ASP A 94 14.67 7.10 -17.22
N ILE A 95 15.84 7.04 -16.58
CA ILE A 95 16.95 6.21 -17.06
C ILE A 95 16.87 4.83 -16.39
N LEU A 96 17.19 4.73 -15.11
CA LEU A 96 17.38 3.45 -14.44
C LEU A 96 16.09 2.63 -14.38
N GLY A 97 14.99 3.24 -13.93
CA GLY A 97 13.70 2.58 -13.76
C GLY A 97 13.15 2.02 -15.07
N LYS A 98 13.12 2.84 -16.13
CA LYS A 98 12.69 2.40 -17.48
C LYS A 98 13.62 1.34 -18.07
N ALA A 99 14.94 1.50 -17.95
CA ALA A 99 15.89 0.51 -18.46
C ALA A 99 15.73 -0.86 -17.78
N LEU A 100 15.63 -0.89 -16.45
CA LEU A 100 15.42 -2.12 -15.71
C LEU A 100 14.01 -2.69 -15.97
N ALA A 101 12.98 -1.86 -16.14
CA ALA A 101 11.64 -2.32 -16.48
C ALA A 101 11.56 -2.91 -17.91
N LYS A 102 12.29 -2.34 -18.87
CA LYS A 102 12.45 -2.89 -20.21
C LYS A 102 13.16 -4.24 -20.17
N HIS A 103 14.20 -4.39 -19.35
CA HIS A 103 14.93 -5.64 -19.17
C HIS A 103 14.10 -6.75 -18.49
N PHE A 104 13.53 -6.48 -17.31
CA PHE A 104 12.84 -7.50 -16.50
C PHE A 104 11.38 -7.73 -16.88
N PHE A 105 10.68 -6.72 -17.41
CA PHE A 105 9.24 -6.78 -17.67
C PHE A 105 8.87 -6.54 -19.13
N ARG A 106 9.85 -6.44 -20.04
CA ARG A 106 9.63 -6.14 -21.47
C ARG A 106 8.75 -4.90 -21.69
N SER A 107 8.93 -3.89 -20.83
CA SER A 107 8.23 -2.61 -20.97
C SER A 107 8.59 -1.94 -22.29
N GLN A 108 7.59 -1.33 -22.94
CA GLN A 108 7.75 -0.54 -24.15
C GLN A 108 8.26 0.89 -23.89
N ALA A 109 8.42 1.26 -22.60
CA ALA A 109 8.93 2.58 -22.25
C ALA A 109 10.42 2.67 -22.59
N GLU A 110 10.76 3.60 -23.49
CA GLU A 110 12.15 3.85 -23.84
C GLU A 110 12.89 4.56 -22.69
N PRO A 111 14.04 4.03 -22.25
CA PRO A 111 14.86 4.69 -21.26
C PRO A 111 15.40 6.03 -21.79
N GLY A 112 15.58 6.99 -20.88
CA GLY A 112 16.21 8.27 -21.20
C GLY A 112 17.64 8.10 -21.74
N LYS A 113 18.16 9.13 -22.39
CA LYS A 113 19.50 9.13 -23.01
C LYS A 113 20.60 8.70 -22.01
N HIS A 114 21.23 7.56 -22.30
CA HIS A 114 22.38 7.01 -21.58
C HIS A 114 23.20 6.12 -22.53
N LYS A 115 24.46 5.81 -22.18
CA LYS A 115 25.33 4.94 -23.00
C LYS A 115 25.10 3.46 -22.74
N GLU A 116 25.23 3.05 -21.48
CA GLU A 116 25.06 1.65 -21.06
C GLU A 116 24.73 1.56 -19.57
N ILE A 117 24.09 0.48 -19.14
CA ILE A 117 23.92 0.13 -17.72
C ILE A 117 24.57 -1.24 -17.48
N LYS A 118 25.59 -1.28 -16.63
CA LYS A 118 26.27 -2.53 -16.21
C LYS A 118 25.73 -3.05 -14.89
N GLY A 119 25.94 -4.34 -14.65
CA GLY A 119 25.61 -4.99 -13.38
C GLY A 119 24.16 -5.46 -13.25
N ILE A 120 23.35 -5.38 -14.32
CA ILE A 120 21.94 -5.83 -14.30
C ILE A 120 21.83 -7.31 -13.94
N LYS A 121 22.82 -8.13 -14.34
CA LYS A 121 22.93 -9.56 -14.02
C LYS A 121 22.93 -9.90 -12.52
N HIS A 122 23.20 -8.93 -11.65
CA HIS A 122 23.20 -9.14 -10.19
C HIS A 122 21.80 -8.92 -9.57
N LEU A 123 20.77 -8.68 -10.39
CA LEU A 123 19.39 -8.45 -9.97
C LEU A 123 18.45 -9.43 -10.67
N ASP A 124 17.46 -9.93 -9.91
CA ASP A 124 16.41 -10.79 -10.48
C ASP A 124 15.18 -9.98 -10.93
N LYS A 125 14.95 -8.83 -10.29
CA LYS A 125 13.81 -7.96 -10.55
C LYS A 125 14.07 -6.54 -10.06
N VAL A 126 13.33 -5.59 -10.63
CA VAL A 126 13.20 -4.22 -10.12
C VAL A 126 11.77 -3.98 -9.66
N ILE A 127 11.58 -3.25 -8.56
CA ILE A 127 10.26 -2.86 -8.07
C ILE A 127 10.28 -1.36 -7.84
N ASN A 128 9.41 -0.65 -8.54
CA ASN A 128 9.19 0.77 -8.31
C ASN A 128 7.96 0.98 -7.41
N ILE A 129 8.17 1.51 -6.20
CA ILE A 129 7.11 1.83 -5.25
C ILE A 129 6.90 3.35 -5.22
N ASN A 130 5.84 3.80 -5.90
CA ASN A 130 5.46 5.21 -6.00
C ASN A 130 4.11 5.50 -5.33
N GLN A 131 3.76 6.78 -5.23
CA GLN A 131 2.51 7.28 -4.61
C GLN A 131 1.29 7.23 -5.54
N SER A 132 1.40 6.61 -6.74
CA SER A 132 0.21 6.46 -7.59
C SER A 132 -0.85 5.60 -6.90
N PRO A 133 -2.16 5.77 -7.21
CA PRO A 133 -3.21 4.94 -6.61
C PRO A 133 -2.97 3.44 -6.85
N ILE A 134 -3.34 2.60 -5.89
CA ILE A 134 -3.26 1.12 -6.02
C ILE A 134 -4.33 0.55 -6.98
N GLY A 135 -5.33 1.35 -7.31
CA GLY A 135 -6.36 1.07 -8.30
C GLY A 135 -7.18 2.34 -8.57
N ARG A 136 -7.83 2.37 -9.73
CA ARG A 136 -8.71 3.49 -10.15
C ARG A 136 -10.19 3.21 -9.91
N THR A 137 -10.52 2.10 -9.26
CA THR A 137 -11.91 1.68 -9.04
C THR A 137 -12.13 1.31 -7.57
N PRO A 138 -13.38 1.41 -7.07
CA PRO A 138 -13.72 0.96 -5.72
C PRO A 138 -13.52 -0.54 -5.44
N ARG A 139 -13.27 -1.34 -6.49
CA ARG A 139 -12.99 -2.78 -6.37
C ARG A 139 -11.59 -3.07 -5.84
N SER A 140 -10.65 -2.14 -6.04
CA SER A 140 -9.33 -2.24 -5.43
C SER A 140 -9.39 -1.69 -4.01
N ASN A 141 -8.74 -2.38 -3.07
CA ASN A 141 -8.63 -2.00 -1.67
C ASN A 141 -7.37 -2.67 -1.06
N PRO A 142 -6.95 -2.32 0.16
CA PRO A 142 -5.78 -2.92 0.80
C PRO A 142 -5.84 -4.46 0.84
N ALA A 143 -7.02 -5.04 1.11
CA ALA A 143 -7.16 -6.48 1.24
C ALA A 143 -6.97 -7.25 -0.08
N THR A 144 -7.51 -6.71 -1.17
CA THR A 144 -7.34 -7.26 -2.53
C THR A 144 -5.92 -7.05 -3.04
N TYR A 145 -5.33 -5.88 -2.82
CA TYR A 145 -4.00 -5.55 -3.34
C TYR A 145 -2.89 -6.42 -2.72
N THR A 146 -2.98 -6.67 -1.42
CA THR A 146 -2.04 -7.53 -0.66
C THR A 146 -2.35 -9.03 -0.80
N ASN A 147 -3.44 -9.38 -1.49
CA ASN A 147 -3.98 -10.74 -1.63
C ASN A 147 -4.43 -11.40 -0.30
N VAL A 148 -4.51 -10.67 0.81
CA VAL A 148 -5.05 -11.23 2.07
C VAL A 148 -6.53 -11.60 1.92
N PHE A 149 -7.28 -10.87 1.09
CA PHE A 149 -8.69 -11.15 0.83
C PHE A 149 -8.93 -12.56 0.26
N ASN A 150 -7.99 -13.10 -0.54
CA ASN A 150 -8.11 -14.47 -1.06
C ASN A 150 -8.05 -15.53 0.05
N LEU A 151 -7.30 -15.26 1.12
CA LEU A 151 -7.22 -16.15 2.27
C LEU A 151 -8.50 -16.02 3.11
N ILE A 152 -8.97 -14.80 3.37
CA ILE A 152 -10.22 -14.55 4.10
C ILE A 152 -11.39 -15.29 3.44
N ARG A 153 -11.54 -15.18 2.10
CA ARG A 153 -12.60 -15.90 1.36
C ARG A 153 -12.53 -17.42 1.52
N LYS A 154 -11.33 -18.00 1.67
CA LYS A 154 -11.17 -19.43 1.92
C LYS A 154 -11.63 -19.83 3.31
N GLU A 155 -11.45 -18.96 4.31
CA GLU A 155 -11.95 -19.22 5.66
C GLU A 155 -13.48 -19.14 5.72
N PHE A 156 -14.10 -18.18 5.04
CA PHE A 156 -15.57 -18.12 4.92
C PHE A 156 -16.17 -19.35 4.23
N ASN A 157 -15.49 -19.91 3.22
CA ASN A 157 -15.89 -21.17 2.58
C ASN A 157 -15.87 -22.38 3.53
N ARG A 158 -14.99 -22.36 4.54
CA ARG A 158 -14.87 -23.46 5.52
C ARG A 158 -15.96 -23.46 6.58
N THR A 159 -16.76 -22.41 6.67
CA THR A 159 -17.85 -22.31 7.66
C THR A 159 -18.93 -23.37 7.40
N PRO A 160 -19.61 -23.89 8.45
CA PRO A 160 -20.64 -24.91 8.30
C PRO A 160 -21.77 -24.51 7.34
N LEU A 161 -22.26 -23.26 7.46
CA LEU A 161 -23.34 -22.76 6.61
C LEU A 161 -22.92 -22.66 5.13
N ALA A 162 -21.68 -22.23 4.85
CA ALA A 162 -21.16 -22.23 3.49
C ALA A 162 -21.07 -23.64 2.90
N LYS A 163 -20.65 -24.64 3.69
CA LYS A 163 -20.60 -26.04 3.26
C LYS A 163 -21.97 -26.62 3.00
N GLN A 164 -22.94 -26.37 3.89
CA GLN A 164 -24.32 -26.81 3.74
C GLN A 164 -24.94 -26.26 2.44
N ARG A 165 -24.70 -24.98 2.13
CA ARG A 165 -25.17 -24.32 0.91
C ARG A 165 -24.32 -24.59 -0.33
N LYS A 166 -23.29 -25.44 -0.22
CA LYS A 166 -22.33 -25.77 -1.29
C LYS A 166 -21.68 -24.53 -1.92
N TYR A 167 -21.44 -23.50 -1.12
CA TYR A 167 -20.76 -22.29 -1.56
C TYR A 167 -19.26 -22.53 -1.76
N ASP A 168 -18.72 -21.96 -2.83
CA ASP A 168 -17.28 -21.91 -3.06
C ASP A 168 -16.69 -20.55 -2.62
N ALA A 169 -15.35 -20.39 -2.70
CA ALA A 169 -14.70 -19.14 -2.30
C ALA A 169 -15.04 -17.96 -3.23
N SER A 170 -15.60 -18.21 -4.42
CA SER A 170 -16.05 -17.18 -5.36
C SER A 170 -17.39 -16.57 -4.96
N GLN A 171 -18.20 -17.27 -4.16
CA GLN A 171 -19.38 -16.69 -3.50
C GLN A 171 -19.01 -15.43 -2.71
N PHE A 172 -17.93 -15.51 -1.93
CA PHE A 172 -17.43 -14.41 -1.10
C PHE A 172 -16.58 -13.39 -1.86
N SER A 173 -16.61 -13.37 -3.19
CA SER A 173 -15.91 -12.38 -4.00
C SER A 173 -16.87 -11.36 -4.56
N PHE A 174 -16.73 -10.09 -4.14
CA PHE A 174 -17.50 -8.99 -4.72
C PHE A 174 -17.17 -8.72 -6.22
N ASN A 175 -16.12 -9.35 -6.77
CA ASN A 175 -15.79 -9.23 -8.19
C ASN A 175 -16.56 -10.22 -9.09
N VAL A 176 -17.22 -11.24 -8.50
CA VAL A 176 -17.89 -12.32 -9.22
C VAL A 176 -19.40 -12.21 -9.04
N ARG A 177 -20.19 -12.47 -10.09
CA ARG A 177 -21.66 -12.36 -10.11
C ARG A 177 -22.40 -13.22 -9.07
N LYS A 178 -21.74 -14.21 -8.47
CA LYS A 178 -22.39 -15.19 -7.58
C LYS A 178 -22.93 -14.55 -6.30
N GLY A 179 -22.06 -14.02 -5.44
CA GLY A 179 -22.48 -13.46 -4.14
C GLY A 179 -22.50 -11.94 -4.06
N ARG A 180 -22.05 -11.25 -5.10
CA ARG A 180 -22.02 -9.78 -5.10
C ARG A 180 -23.42 -9.17 -5.23
N CYS A 181 -23.53 -7.90 -4.85
CA CYS A 181 -24.71 -7.11 -5.19
C CYS A 181 -24.72 -6.79 -6.70
N GLU A 182 -25.72 -7.28 -7.42
CA GLU A 182 -25.83 -7.04 -8.87
C GLU A 182 -26.13 -5.58 -9.23
N GLN A 183 -26.83 -4.82 -8.36
CA GLN A 183 -27.17 -3.42 -8.66
C GLN A 183 -25.92 -2.53 -8.81
N CYS A 184 -24.91 -2.72 -7.96
CA CYS A 184 -23.65 -1.98 -8.06
C CYS A 184 -22.52 -2.83 -8.66
N ALA A 185 -22.84 -4.01 -9.22
CA ALA A 185 -21.87 -4.99 -9.70
C ALA A 185 -20.70 -5.23 -8.71
N GLY A 186 -21.03 -5.29 -7.41
CA GLY A 186 -20.09 -5.49 -6.30
C GLY A 186 -19.16 -4.32 -5.96
N GLN A 187 -19.38 -3.13 -6.54
CA GLN A 187 -18.58 -1.94 -6.22
C GLN A 187 -18.93 -1.37 -4.84
N GLY A 188 -20.18 -1.56 -4.38
CA GLY A 188 -20.72 -0.92 -3.17
C GLY A 188 -21.19 0.52 -3.39
N PHE A 189 -20.76 1.13 -4.49
CA PHE A 189 -21.08 2.51 -4.88
C PHE A 189 -21.53 2.57 -6.34
N ASN A 190 -22.32 3.58 -6.65
CA ASN A 190 -22.67 3.97 -8.00
C ASN A 190 -21.92 5.25 -8.34
N LYS A 191 -21.21 5.25 -9.47
CA LYS A 191 -20.51 6.43 -9.98
C LYS A 191 -21.53 7.35 -10.65
N VAL A 192 -21.58 8.60 -10.22
CA VAL A 192 -22.35 9.67 -10.87
C VAL A 192 -21.34 10.53 -11.63
N GLU A 193 -21.49 10.56 -12.95
CA GLU A 193 -20.61 11.36 -13.80
C GLU A 193 -21.02 12.83 -13.75
N MET A 194 -20.03 13.68 -13.49
CA MET A 194 -20.22 15.12 -13.36
C MET A 194 -19.55 15.80 -14.55
N TYR A 195 -20.23 16.75 -15.19
CA TYR A 195 -19.73 17.38 -16.43
C TYR A 195 -18.50 18.27 -16.23
N PHE A 196 -18.40 18.92 -15.07
CA PHE A 196 -17.35 19.93 -14.78
C PHE A 196 -16.59 19.67 -13.48
N LEU A 197 -16.97 18.64 -12.73
CA LEU A 197 -16.40 18.30 -11.42
C LEU A 197 -15.90 16.86 -11.46
N ASP A 198 -15.11 16.50 -10.45
CA ASP A 198 -14.74 15.11 -10.25
C ASP A 198 -15.98 14.25 -9.98
N ASP A 199 -15.97 13.05 -10.54
CA ASP A 199 -17.06 12.08 -10.41
C ASP A 199 -17.32 11.75 -8.94
N VAL A 200 -18.60 11.67 -8.57
CA VAL A 200 -19.02 11.39 -7.20
C VAL A 200 -19.44 9.93 -7.08
N TYR A 201 -19.07 9.29 -5.97
CA TYR A 201 -19.46 7.91 -5.66
C TYR A 201 -20.56 7.91 -4.60
N LEU A 202 -21.77 7.54 -5.00
CA LEU A 202 -22.90 7.40 -4.08
C LEU A 202 -23.01 5.97 -3.58
N THR A 203 -23.24 5.79 -2.28
CA THR A 203 -23.45 4.46 -1.69
C THR A 203 -24.64 3.76 -2.36
N CYS A 204 -24.46 2.49 -2.75
CA CYS A 204 -25.49 1.72 -3.43
C CYS A 204 -26.72 1.54 -2.50
N PRO A 205 -27.94 1.91 -2.93
CA PRO A 205 -29.12 1.89 -2.07
C PRO A 205 -29.56 0.47 -1.68
N LYS A 206 -29.30 -0.55 -2.51
CA LYS A 206 -29.71 -1.94 -2.26
C LYS A 206 -28.83 -2.68 -1.26
N CYS A 207 -27.51 -2.56 -1.41
CA CYS A 207 -26.57 -3.24 -0.51
C CYS A 207 -26.03 -2.34 0.60
N LYS A 208 -26.34 -1.04 0.57
CA LYS A 208 -25.87 -0.04 1.55
C LYS A 208 -24.35 -0.08 1.74
N GLY A 209 -23.60 -0.24 0.65
CA GLY A 209 -22.13 -0.30 0.66
C GLY A 209 -21.53 -1.68 0.98
N THR A 210 -22.32 -2.67 1.41
CA THR A 210 -21.79 -4.01 1.80
C THR A 210 -21.20 -4.81 0.62
N ARG A 211 -21.55 -4.48 -0.63
CA ARG A 211 -21.08 -5.13 -1.87
C ARG A 211 -21.61 -6.53 -2.15
N TYR A 212 -22.41 -7.12 -1.26
CA TYR A 212 -22.93 -8.49 -1.39
C TYR A 212 -24.45 -8.54 -1.42
N ASN A 213 -24.99 -9.68 -1.85
CA ASN A 213 -26.40 -10.03 -1.69
C ASN A 213 -26.68 -10.54 -0.26
N ARG A 214 -27.98 -10.64 0.11
CA ARG A 214 -28.39 -11.04 1.47
C ARG A 214 -27.92 -12.45 1.82
N GLU A 215 -28.09 -13.40 0.91
CA GLU A 215 -27.73 -14.81 1.10
C GLU A 215 -26.24 -15.02 1.45
N THR A 216 -25.35 -14.22 0.86
CA THR A 216 -23.90 -14.28 1.16
C THR A 216 -23.58 -13.69 2.52
N LEU A 217 -24.34 -12.68 2.96
CA LEU A 217 -24.13 -12.00 4.24
C LEU A 217 -24.67 -12.81 5.44
N GLU A 218 -25.49 -13.83 5.20
CA GLU A 218 -25.93 -14.77 6.23
C GLU A 218 -24.82 -15.72 6.68
N VAL A 219 -23.76 -15.89 5.86
CA VAL A 219 -22.61 -16.70 6.25
C VAL A 219 -21.68 -15.90 7.13
N GLU A 220 -21.50 -16.40 8.36
CA GLU A 220 -20.66 -15.78 9.36
C GLU A 220 -19.45 -16.65 9.70
N TYR A 221 -18.33 -15.97 9.95
CA TYR A 221 -17.14 -16.54 10.58
C TYR A 221 -16.96 -15.78 11.89
N ILE A 222 -16.97 -16.48 13.04
CA ILE A 222 -16.89 -15.87 14.39
C ILE A 222 -17.88 -14.68 14.53
N ASN A 223 -19.17 -14.94 14.31
CA ASN A 223 -20.26 -13.96 14.43
C ASN A 223 -20.11 -12.68 13.56
N LYS A 224 -19.30 -12.75 12.50
CA LYS A 224 -19.09 -11.65 11.56
C LYS A 224 -19.23 -12.14 10.13
N ASN A 225 -20.02 -11.45 9.33
CA ASN A 225 -20.11 -11.72 7.90
C ASN A 225 -18.94 -11.09 7.12
N ILE A 226 -18.81 -11.46 5.84
CA ILE A 226 -17.70 -11.03 4.98
C ILE A 226 -17.62 -9.50 4.82
N ALA A 227 -18.75 -8.79 4.82
CA ALA A 227 -18.78 -7.33 4.70
C ALA A 227 -18.31 -6.66 6.00
N GLN A 228 -18.74 -7.18 7.16
CA GLN A 228 -18.27 -6.69 8.46
C GLN A 228 -16.76 -6.89 8.63
N VAL A 229 -16.21 -8.03 8.18
CA VAL A 229 -14.76 -8.28 8.18
C VAL A 229 -14.03 -7.30 7.26
N LEU A 230 -14.60 -6.94 6.11
CA LEU A 230 -14.01 -5.93 5.22
C LEU A 230 -14.04 -4.52 5.83
N ASN A 231 -14.97 -4.23 6.74
CA ASN A 231 -15.06 -2.93 7.43
C ASN A 231 -14.20 -2.88 8.70
N MET A 232 -13.48 -3.95 9.06
CA MET A 232 -12.50 -3.91 10.15
C MET A 232 -11.25 -3.15 9.72
N THR A 233 -10.67 -2.41 10.65
CA THR A 233 -9.31 -1.89 10.54
C THR A 233 -8.30 -3.03 10.45
N VAL A 234 -7.09 -2.76 9.95
CA VAL A 234 -6.00 -3.75 9.92
C VAL A 234 -5.67 -4.25 11.32
N ASP A 235 -5.71 -3.39 12.33
CA ASP A 235 -5.45 -3.77 13.73
C ASP A 235 -6.51 -4.74 14.27
N GLU A 236 -7.80 -4.40 14.13
CA GLU A 236 -8.91 -5.28 14.52
C GLU A 236 -8.87 -6.61 13.76
N ALA A 237 -8.61 -6.57 12.45
CA ALA A 237 -8.53 -7.77 11.64
C ALA A 237 -7.34 -8.66 12.04
N ARG A 238 -6.21 -8.09 12.46
CA ARG A 238 -5.04 -8.85 12.94
C ARG A 238 -5.41 -9.67 14.18
N GLU A 239 -6.13 -9.06 15.11
CA GLU A 239 -6.62 -9.71 16.33
C GLU A 239 -7.69 -10.75 16.02
N PHE A 240 -8.64 -10.40 15.15
CA PHE A 240 -9.71 -11.31 14.72
C PHE A 240 -9.19 -12.58 14.03
N PHE A 241 -8.09 -12.47 13.27
CA PHE A 241 -7.44 -13.60 12.59
C PHE A 241 -6.20 -14.13 13.32
N LEU A 242 -6.10 -13.95 14.65
CA LEU A 242 -4.95 -14.37 15.46
C LEU A 242 -4.54 -15.84 15.22
N ASN A 243 -5.54 -16.73 15.10
CA ASN A 243 -5.35 -18.18 14.93
C ASN A 243 -5.08 -18.61 13.48
N ILE A 244 -4.94 -17.67 12.53
CA ILE A 244 -4.67 -17.97 11.12
C ILE A 244 -3.35 -17.31 10.70
N PRO A 245 -2.19 -17.96 10.90
CA PRO A 245 -0.87 -17.36 10.74
C PRO A 245 -0.63 -16.73 9.35
N LYS A 246 -1.19 -17.34 8.29
CA LYS A 246 -1.05 -16.83 6.91
C LYS A 246 -1.75 -15.49 6.70
N ILE A 247 -2.89 -15.27 7.36
CA ILE A 247 -3.62 -13.99 7.31
C ILE A 247 -2.92 -12.99 8.22
N ARG A 248 -2.67 -13.38 9.48
CA ARG A 248 -2.00 -12.55 10.48
C ARG A 248 -0.71 -11.95 9.96
N ARG A 249 0.19 -12.74 9.35
CA ARG A 249 1.47 -12.24 8.80
C ARG A 249 1.28 -11.16 7.74
N LYS A 250 0.23 -11.23 6.90
CA LYS A 250 -0.04 -10.20 5.89
C LYS A 250 -0.58 -8.92 6.51
N LEU A 251 -1.39 -9.04 7.57
CA LEU A 251 -1.93 -7.91 8.32
C LEU A 251 -0.86 -7.23 9.18
N GLU A 252 0.04 -8.00 9.78
CA GLU A 252 1.20 -7.52 10.52
C GLU A 252 2.09 -6.64 9.65
N VAL A 253 2.40 -7.07 8.41
CA VAL A 253 3.17 -6.22 7.49
C VAL A 253 2.45 -4.91 7.13
N LEU A 254 1.11 -4.90 7.05
CA LEU A 254 0.34 -3.66 6.87
C LEU A 254 0.40 -2.77 8.12
N GLN A 255 0.40 -3.36 9.30
CA GLN A 255 0.58 -2.65 10.57
C GLN A 255 2.00 -2.05 10.69
N ASP A 256 3.04 -2.81 10.34
CA ASP A 256 4.44 -2.40 10.42
C ASP A 256 4.75 -1.18 9.54
N VAL A 257 4.07 -1.04 8.40
CA VAL A 257 4.17 0.16 7.55
C VAL A 257 3.29 1.31 8.05
N GLY A 258 2.59 1.15 9.19
CA GLY A 258 1.77 2.17 9.82
C GLY A 258 0.38 2.33 9.21
N LEU A 259 -0.22 1.27 8.67
CA LEU A 259 -1.59 1.26 8.14
C LEU A 259 -2.58 0.51 9.04
N GLY A 260 -2.28 0.35 10.33
CA GLY A 260 -3.13 -0.33 11.31
C GLY A 260 -4.58 0.21 11.35
N TYR A 261 -4.73 1.53 11.19
CA TYR A 261 -6.01 2.25 11.22
C TYR A 261 -6.86 2.14 9.94
N VAL A 262 -6.30 1.61 8.83
CA VAL A 262 -6.98 1.57 7.53
C VAL A 262 -7.94 0.38 7.49
N GLU A 263 -9.16 0.57 6.99
CA GLU A 263 -10.09 -0.55 6.80
C GLU A 263 -9.65 -1.47 5.66
N LEU A 264 -9.83 -2.79 5.83
CA LEU A 264 -9.46 -3.79 4.81
C LEU A 264 -10.13 -3.55 3.45
N GLY A 265 -11.40 -3.13 3.50
CA GLY A 265 -12.29 -2.89 2.39
C GLY A 265 -12.24 -1.47 1.84
N GLN A 266 -11.47 -0.55 2.45
CA GLN A 266 -11.42 0.86 2.07
C GLN A 266 -11.12 1.00 0.57
N PRO A 267 -11.99 1.67 -0.21
CA PRO A 267 -11.78 1.86 -1.63
C PRO A 267 -10.41 2.50 -1.93
N ALA A 268 -9.70 1.97 -2.92
CA ALA A 268 -8.40 2.50 -3.32
C ALA A 268 -8.44 3.97 -3.77
N THR A 269 -9.59 4.44 -4.23
CA THR A 269 -9.84 5.82 -4.64
C THR A 269 -9.90 6.81 -3.48
N THR A 270 -10.11 6.34 -2.24
CA THR A 270 -10.15 7.17 -1.04
C THR A 270 -8.86 7.11 -0.22
N LEU A 271 -7.86 6.34 -0.67
CA LEU A 271 -6.54 6.30 -0.02
C LEU A 271 -5.72 7.50 -0.45
N SER A 272 -5.04 8.12 0.52
CA SER A 272 -3.99 9.11 0.25
C SER A 272 -2.83 8.49 -0.55
N GLY A 273 -2.05 9.33 -1.24
CA GLY A 273 -0.86 8.87 -1.98
C GLY A 273 0.15 8.14 -1.08
N GLY A 274 0.31 8.60 0.16
CA GLY A 274 1.17 7.96 1.17
C GLY A 274 0.63 6.62 1.67
N GLU A 275 -0.68 6.45 1.81
CA GLU A 275 -1.28 5.16 2.13
C GLU A 275 -1.15 4.17 0.97
N ALA A 276 -1.45 4.62 -0.26
CA ALA A 276 -1.30 3.80 -1.46
C ALA A 276 0.15 3.31 -1.62
N GLN A 277 1.14 4.17 -1.39
CA GLN A 277 2.56 3.79 -1.42
C GLN A 277 2.89 2.72 -0.37
N ARG A 278 2.41 2.90 0.86
CA ARG A 278 2.64 1.95 1.97
C ARG A 278 1.95 0.60 1.74
N VAL A 279 0.76 0.57 1.14
CA VAL A 279 0.10 -0.69 0.73
C VAL A 279 0.94 -1.44 -0.32
N LYS A 280 1.56 -0.73 -1.27
CA LYS A 280 2.48 -1.33 -2.25
C LYS A 280 3.72 -1.90 -1.57
N LEU A 281 4.30 -1.15 -0.65
CA LEU A 281 5.45 -1.61 0.14
C LEU A 281 5.10 -2.87 0.94
N ALA A 282 3.95 -2.88 1.62
CA ALA A 282 3.48 -4.03 2.39
C ALA A 282 3.32 -5.28 1.52
N LYS A 283 2.80 -5.14 0.30
CA LYS A 283 2.69 -6.27 -0.64
C LYS A 283 4.06 -6.91 -0.92
N GLU A 284 5.08 -6.09 -1.17
CA GLU A 284 6.43 -6.56 -1.49
C GLU A 284 7.15 -7.13 -0.27
N LEU A 285 6.98 -6.53 0.90
CA LEU A 285 7.50 -7.06 2.17
C LEU A 285 6.82 -8.38 2.58
N SER A 286 5.55 -8.59 2.19
CA SER A 286 4.82 -9.84 2.48
C SER A 286 5.23 -11.02 1.60
N ARG A 287 6.02 -10.80 0.53
CA ARG A 287 6.54 -11.89 -0.30
C ARG A 287 7.63 -12.62 0.48
N LYS A 288 7.65 -13.96 0.43
CA LYS A 288 8.80 -14.72 0.94
C LYS A 288 10.03 -14.26 0.16
N SER A 289 11.07 -13.85 0.87
CA SER A 289 12.41 -13.72 0.28
C SER A 289 12.74 -15.06 -0.36
N TYR A 290 13.19 -15.07 -1.62
CA TYR A 290 13.60 -16.28 -2.34
C TYR A 290 14.84 -16.98 -1.72
N ASN A 291 15.31 -16.50 -0.57
CA ASN A 291 16.46 -17.03 0.15
C ASN A 291 16.06 -17.39 1.59
N GLN A 292 15.36 -18.52 1.72
CA GLN A 292 15.46 -19.47 2.83
C GLN A 292 15.38 -20.86 2.24
#